data_AF-A0A938GRR5-F1
#
_entry.id   AF-A0A938GRR5-F1
#
_cell.length_a   1.000
_cell.length_b   1.000
_cell.length_c   1.000
_cell.angle_alpha   90.00
_cell.angle_beta   90.00
_cell.angle_gamma   90.00
#
_symmetry.space_group_name_H-M   'P 1'
#
loop_
_entity.id
_entity.type
_entity.pdbx_description
1 polymer ?
#
loop_
_entity_poly.entity_id
_entity_poly.type
_entity_poly.pdbx_seq_one_letter_code
_entity_poly.pdbx_strand_id
1 'polypeptide(L)'
;MIPYCQSNGITIVAYSPLSRQIQHLKDADPHGVLDGLARETGRTMAQIALNWCLSHPGVCVIPKGSSAEHVVDNCGASGWRLSRDQLQRLNTGIASCRRGWVEQRLRVLASGRLRPIVLKFRPLLPPAIRRKLQ
;
A
#
# COMPACT_ATOMS: atom_id res chain seq x y z
N MET A 1 -9.76 1.90 14.71
CA MET A 1 -9.07 0.61 14.98
C MET A 1 -7.72 0.85 15.66
N ILE A 2 -6.74 1.47 15.00
CA ILE A 2 -5.39 1.67 15.59
C ILE A 2 -5.42 2.33 16.99
N PRO A 3 -6.10 3.47 17.22
CA PRO A 3 -6.14 4.09 18.55
C PRO A 3 -6.74 3.19 19.63
N TYR A 4 -7.74 2.38 19.26
CA TYR A 4 -8.38 1.42 20.18
C TYR A 4 -7.43 0.28 20.56
N CYS A 5 -6.72 -0.29 19.59
CA CYS A 5 -5.73 -1.34 19.88
C CYS A 5 -4.63 -0.79 20.80
N GLN A 6 -4.14 0.43 20.52
CA GLN A 6 -3.12 1.10 21.32
C GLN A 6 -3.59 1.38 22.75
N SER A 7 -4.81 1.89 22.95
CA SER A 7 -5.34 2.19 24.29
C SER A 7 -5.57 0.95 25.14
N ASN A 8 -5.67 -0.24 24.52
CA ASN A 8 -5.91 -1.51 25.20
C ASN A 8 -4.65 -2.40 25.28
N GLY A 9 -3.46 -1.88 24.93
CA GLY A 9 -2.23 -2.66 24.95
C GLY A 9 -2.20 -3.80 23.92
N ILE A 10 -3.02 -3.73 22.86
CA ILE A 10 -3.09 -4.74 21.81
C ILE A 10 -2.06 -4.43 20.73
N THR A 11 -1.12 -5.35 20.53
CA THR A 11 -0.12 -5.24 19.45
C THR A 11 -0.77 -5.51 18.10
N ILE A 12 -0.52 -4.63 17.13
CA ILE A 12 -1.03 -4.74 15.77
C ILE A 12 0.05 -5.39 14.89
N VAL A 13 -0.31 -6.43 14.16
CA VAL A 13 0.54 -7.02 13.14
C VAL A 13 0.06 -6.55 11.77
N ALA A 14 0.87 -5.72 11.11
CA ALA A 14 0.63 -5.28 9.74
C ALA A 14 0.99 -6.43 8.77
N TYR A 15 -0.04 -7.14 8.31
CA TYR A 15 0.08 -8.19 7.30
C TYR A 15 0.18 -7.60 5.89
N SER A 16 1.08 -8.14 5.07
CA SER A 16 1.31 -7.70 3.68
C SER A 16 1.57 -6.19 3.50
N PRO A 17 2.51 -5.59 4.25
CA PRO A 17 2.73 -4.14 4.26
C PRO A 17 3.11 -3.52 2.90
N LEU A 18 3.72 -4.32 2.02
CA LEU A 18 4.14 -3.91 0.68
C LEU A 18 3.14 -4.32 -0.43
N SER A 19 1.93 -4.74 -0.06
CA SER A 19 0.97 -5.40 -0.98
C SER A 19 1.58 -6.64 -1.67
N ARG A 20 0.92 -7.19 -2.70
CA ARG A 20 1.51 -8.27 -3.52
C ARG A 20 2.77 -7.82 -4.25
N GLN A 21 2.84 -6.54 -4.62
CA GLN A 21 3.96 -5.88 -5.29
C GLN A 21 3.95 -4.38 -4.93
N ILE A 22 5.13 -3.75 -4.88
CA ILE A 22 5.30 -2.29 -4.72
C ILE A 22 4.50 -1.50 -5.77
N GLN A 23 4.16 -2.12 -6.90
CA GLN A 23 3.37 -1.50 -7.95
C GLN A 23 2.00 -0.99 -7.45
N HIS A 24 1.34 -1.72 -6.56
CA HIS A 24 0.08 -1.24 -5.98
C HIS A 24 0.25 -0.01 -5.09
N LEU A 25 1.40 0.13 -4.43
CA LEU A 25 1.73 1.33 -3.67
C LEU A 25 2.01 2.52 -4.61
N LYS A 26 2.71 2.27 -5.73
CA LYS A 26 2.90 3.29 -6.78
C LYS A 26 1.59 3.74 -7.42
N ASP A 27 0.66 2.81 -7.66
CA ASP A 27 -0.67 3.15 -8.19
C ASP A 27 -1.48 4.03 -7.21
N ALA A 28 -1.19 3.92 -5.91
CA ALA A 28 -1.79 4.72 -4.85
C ALA A 28 -1.00 6.00 -4.53
N ASP A 29 0.11 6.26 -5.24
CA ASP A 29 0.99 7.41 -5.05
C ASP A 29 1.00 8.29 -6.32
N PRO A 30 -0.10 9.01 -6.62
CA PRO A 30 -0.23 9.78 -7.87
C PRO A 30 0.78 10.93 -7.97
N HIS A 31 1.34 11.36 -6.84
CA HIS A 31 2.29 12.48 -6.76
C HIS A 31 3.75 12.01 -6.63
N GLY A 32 4.02 10.70 -6.61
CA GLY A 32 5.38 10.17 -6.54
C GLY A 32 6.10 10.49 -5.23
N VAL A 33 5.36 10.59 -4.11
CA VAL A 33 5.93 10.89 -2.79
C VAL A 33 6.96 9.83 -2.37
N LEU A 34 6.70 8.55 -2.64
CA LEU A 34 7.63 7.46 -2.31
C LEU A 34 8.96 7.61 -3.06
N ASP A 35 8.90 7.96 -4.35
CA ASP A 35 10.08 8.16 -5.19
C ASP A 35 10.87 9.41 -4.77
N GLY A 36 10.17 10.50 -4.45
CA GLY A 36 10.79 11.72 -3.93
C GLY A 36 11.53 11.47 -2.60
N LEU A 37 10.90 10.77 -1.66
CA LEU A 37 11.53 10.40 -0.40
C LEU A 37 12.67 9.40 -0.58
N ALA A 38 12.59 8.49 -1.55
CA ALA A 38 13.67 7.56 -1.86
C ALA A 38 14.94 8.29 -2.29
N ARG A 39 14.80 9.30 -3.16
CA ARG A 39 15.92 10.16 -3.56
C ARG A 39 16.47 10.98 -2.39
N GLU A 40 15.59 11.55 -1.58
CA GLU A 40 15.97 12.40 -0.45
C GLU A 40 16.73 11.64 0.64
N THR A 41 16.30 10.42 0.94
CA THR A 41 16.84 9.62 2.05
C THR A 41 17.92 8.62 1.63
N GLY A 42 18.09 8.38 0.32
CA GLY A 42 18.93 7.31 -0.21
C GLY A 42 18.40 5.90 0.10
N ARG A 43 17.12 5.78 0.48
CA ARG A 43 16.46 4.52 0.86
C ARG A 43 15.56 4.02 -0.25
N THR A 44 15.28 2.71 -0.26
CA THR A 44 14.33 2.16 -1.24
C THR A 44 12.89 2.57 -0.88
N MET A 45 12.00 2.60 -1.88
CA MET A 45 10.56 2.86 -1.64
C MET A 45 9.96 1.82 -0.69
N ALA A 46 10.43 0.57 -0.74
CA ALA A 46 10.01 -0.50 0.17
C ALA A 46 10.44 -0.18 1.61
N GLN A 47 11.69 0.25 1.81
CA GLN A 47 12.20 0.67 3.11
C GLN A 47 11.40 1.85 3.68
N ILE A 48 11.05 2.85 2.84
CA ILE A 48 10.24 4.00 3.27
C ILE A 48 8.84 3.56 3.71
N ALA A 49 8.17 2.71 2.92
CA ALA A 49 6.85 2.21 3.25
C ALA A 49 6.86 1.38 4.55
N LEU A 50 7.89 0.55 4.75
CA LEU A 50 8.06 -0.23 5.98
C LEU A 50 8.41 0.66 7.18
N ASN A 51 9.26 1.68 7.00
CA ASN A 51 9.60 2.63 8.05
C ASN A 51 8.37 3.42 8.51
N TRP A 52 7.48 3.79 7.58
CA TRP A 52 6.19 4.39 7.89
C TRP A 52 5.29 3.45 8.71
N CYS A 53 5.24 2.15 8.41
CA CYS A 53 4.52 1.20 9.29
C CYS A 53 5.14 1.16 10.69
N LEU A 54 6.48 1.10 10.77
CA LEU A 54 7.23 1.07 12.04
C LEU A 54 7.15 2.37 12.84
N SER A 55 6.75 3.50 12.22
CA SER A 55 6.57 4.77 12.93
C SER A 55 5.34 4.78 13.84
N HIS A 56 4.44 3.81 13.69
CA HIS A 56 3.24 3.70 14.50
C HIS A 56 3.50 2.90 15.78
N PRO A 57 3.25 3.46 16.97
CA PRO A 57 3.43 2.74 18.23
C PRO A 57 2.60 1.46 18.29
N GLY A 58 3.19 0.37 18.77
CA GLY A 58 2.50 -0.92 18.90
C GLY A 58 2.21 -1.63 17.57
N VAL A 59 2.85 -1.23 16.48
CA VAL A 59 2.74 -1.90 15.17
C VAL A 59 4.01 -2.69 14.86
N CYS A 60 3.83 -3.98 14.59
CA CYS A 60 4.85 -4.89 14.08
C CYS A 60 4.56 -5.20 12.60
N VAL A 61 5.59 -5.23 11.75
CA VAL A 61 5.45 -5.48 10.31
C VAL A 61 6.06 -6.82 9.93
N ILE A 62 5.34 -7.58 9.11
CA ILE A 62 5.78 -8.89 8.58
C ILE A 62 5.85 -8.87 7.05
N PRO A 63 6.88 -8.25 6.46
CA PRO A 63 7.05 -8.25 5.02
C PRO A 63 7.46 -9.63 4.50
N LYS A 64 7.12 -9.91 3.24
CA LYS A 64 7.57 -11.13 2.56
C LYS A 64 9.05 -11.02 2.20
N GLY A 65 9.84 -12.04 2.54
CA GLY A 65 11.24 -12.19 2.13
C GLY A 65 11.43 -13.43 1.27
N SER A 66 11.11 -13.34 -0.04
CA SER A 66 11.25 -14.48 -0.96
C SER A 66 12.67 -14.71 -1.49
N SER A 67 13.60 -13.80 -1.19
CA SER A 67 15.03 -13.92 -1.50
C SER A 67 15.86 -13.26 -0.41
N ALA A 68 17.15 -13.58 -0.33
CA ALA A 68 18.06 -12.99 0.65
C ALA A 68 18.14 -11.46 0.48
N GLU A 69 18.16 -10.99 -0.75
CA GLU A 69 18.21 -9.56 -1.09
C GLU A 69 16.96 -8.83 -0.57
N HIS A 70 15.77 -9.43 -0.72
CA HIS A 70 14.54 -8.86 -0.16
C HIS A 70 14.57 -8.81 1.37
N VAL A 71 15.11 -9.84 2.02
CA VAL A 71 15.23 -9.85 3.49
C VAL A 71 16.16 -8.72 3.95
N VAL A 72 17.33 -8.58 3.31
CA VAL A 72 18.29 -7.51 3.60
C VAL A 72 17.67 -6.13 3.38
N ASP A 73 16.96 -5.93 2.26
CA ASP A 73 16.28 -4.66 1.97
C ASP A 73 15.19 -4.35 3.01
N ASN A 74 14.38 -5.34 3.37
CA ASN A 74 13.36 -5.20 4.41
C ASN A 74 13.97 -4.82 5.77
N CYS A 75 15.09 -5.44 6.16
CA CYS A 75 15.83 -5.11 7.37
C CYS A 75 16.35 -3.66 7.34
N GLY A 76 16.74 -3.17 6.16
CA GLY A 76 17.18 -1.79 5.93
C GLY A 76 16.11 -0.72 6.20
N ALA A 77 14.85 -1.11 6.38
CA ALA A 77 13.77 -0.22 6.82
C ALA A 77 13.89 0.18 8.31
N SER A 78 14.69 -0.54 9.09
CA SER A 78 14.90 -0.31 10.52
C SER A 78 16.18 0.49 10.81
N GLY A 79 16.42 0.88 12.06
CA GLY A 79 17.63 1.62 12.47
C GLY A 79 17.63 3.13 12.16
N TRP A 80 16.58 3.64 11.51
CA TRP A 80 16.39 5.08 11.27
C TRP A 80 14.90 5.43 11.34
N ARG A 81 14.57 6.73 11.27
CA ARG A 81 13.19 7.21 11.33
C ARG A 81 12.96 8.30 10.30
N LEU A 82 11.82 8.20 9.60
CA LEU A 82 11.30 9.31 8.80
C LEU A 82 11.05 10.53 9.70
N SER A 83 11.32 11.72 9.16
CA SER A 83 11.03 12.98 9.85
C SER A 83 9.50 13.21 9.91
N ARG A 84 9.07 14.12 10.79
CA ARG A 84 7.64 14.49 10.89
C ARG A 84 7.08 15.00 9.55
N ASP A 85 7.87 15.78 8.81
CA ASP A 85 7.50 16.30 7.50
C ASP A 85 7.35 15.17 6.47
N GLN A 86 8.31 14.25 6.42
CA GLN A 86 8.27 13.10 5.51
C GLN A 86 7.08 12.19 5.81
N LEU A 87 6.77 11.95 7.09
CA LEU A 87 5.58 11.21 7.51
C LEU A 87 4.29 11.93 7.10
N GLN A 88 4.23 13.26 7.24
CA GLN A 88 3.09 14.06 6.83
C GLN A 88 2.87 13.97 5.31
N ARG A 89 3.93 14.06 4.51
CA ARG A 89 3.89 13.88 3.05
C ARG A 89 3.34 12.52 2.64
N LEU A 90 3.73 11.46 3.34
CA LEU A 90 3.18 10.11 3.11
C LEU A 90 1.70 10.02 3.47
N ASN A 91 1.30 10.60 4.61
CA ASN A 91 -0.08 10.57 5.08
C ASN A 91 -1.06 11.33 4.16
N THR A 92 -0.60 12.40 3.50
CA THR A 92 -1.44 13.23 2.63
C THR A 92 -1.32 12.85 1.15
N GLY A 93 -0.15 12.41 0.71
CA GLY A 93 0.13 12.17 -0.71
C GLY A 93 -0.21 10.77 -1.19
N ILE A 94 -0.29 9.78 -0.29
CA ILE A 94 -0.73 8.43 -0.65
C ILE A 94 -2.26 8.38 -0.59
N ALA A 95 -2.89 8.16 -1.75
CA ALA A 95 -4.33 8.06 -1.86
C ALA A 95 -4.81 6.76 -1.18
N SER A 96 -5.44 6.88 -0.01
CA SER A 96 -6.24 5.78 0.55
C SER A 96 -7.50 5.62 -0.31
N CYS A 97 -7.42 4.82 -1.37
CA CYS A 97 -8.59 4.55 -2.21
C CYS A 97 -9.56 3.66 -1.42
N ARG A 98 -10.46 4.26 -0.64
CA ARG A 98 -11.65 3.55 -0.16
C ARG A 98 -12.41 3.13 -1.40
N ARG A 99 -12.51 1.83 -1.65
CA ARG A 99 -13.26 1.29 -2.79
C ARG A 99 -14.68 1.84 -2.72
N GLY A 100 -15.08 2.61 -3.73
CA GLY A 100 -16.42 3.15 -3.82
C GLY A 100 -17.46 2.05 -4.04
N TRP A 101 -18.71 2.32 -3.68
CA TRP A 101 -19.81 1.36 -3.81
C TRP A 101 -19.95 0.77 -5.22
N VAL A 102 -19.72 1.57 -6.27
CA VAL A 102 -19.72 1.11 -7.67
C VAL A 102 -18.64 0.06 -7.92
N GLU A 103 -17.43 0.24 -7.40
CA GLU A 103 -16.35 -0.75 -7.56
C GLU A 103 -16.67 -2.05 -6.81
N GLN A 104 -17.30 -1.92 -5.64
CA GLN A 104 -17.69 -3.07 -4.82
C GLN A 104 -18.77 -3.89 -5.54
N ARG A 105 -19.77 -3.24 -6.16
CA ARG A 105 -20.79 -3.92 -6.98
C ARG A 105 -20.23 -4.48 -8.28
N LEU A 106 -19.37 -3.74 -8.99
CA LEU A 106 -18.73 -4.23 -10.22
C LEU A 106 -17.90 -5.48 -9.96
N ARG A 107 -17.22 -5.58 -8.81
CA ARG A 107 -16.49 -6.79 -8.44
C ARG A 107 -17.42 -7.97 -8.18
N VAL A 108 -18.52 -7.75 -7.47
CA VAL A 108 -19.55 -8.79 -7.24
C VAL A 108 -20.16 -9.26 -8.56
N LEU A 109 -20.42 -8.34 -9.50
CA LEU A 109 -20.92 -8.67 -10.84
C LEU A 109 -19.85 -9.34 -11.72
N ALA A 110 -18.58 -8.97 -11.58
CA ALA A 110 -17.46 -9.55 -12.30
C ALA A 110 -16.96 -10.88 -11.69
N SER A 111 -17.37 -11.23 -10.47
CA SER A 111 -17.11 -12.52 -9.85
C SER A 111 -18.27 -13.48 -10.12
N GLY A 112 -18.22 -14.20 -11.24
CA GLY A 112 -19.22 -15.23 -11.56
C GLY A 112 -19.53 -15.32 -13.05
N ARG A 113 -20.75 -15.80 -13.36
CA ARG A 113 -21.24 -16.11 -14.73
C ARG A 113 -21.22 -14.92 -15.70
N LEU A 114 -21.22 -13.69 -15.18
CA LEU A 114 -21.22 -12.44 -15.94
C LEU A 114 -19.82 -11.91 -16.28
N ARG A 115 -18.75 -12.51 -15.74
CA ARG A 115 -17.35 -12.11 -16.01
C ARG A 115 -17.02 -11.97 -17.51
N PRO A 116 -17.37 -12.91 -18.42
CA PRO A 116 -17.08 -12.75 -19.84
C PRO A 116 -17.82 -11.57 -20.49
N ILE A 117 -19.02 -11.23 -20.01
CA ILE A 117 -19.79 -10.09 -20.51
C ILE A 117 -19.15 -8.78 -20.07
N VAL A 118 -18.78 -8.67 -18.78
CA VAL A 118 -18.11 -7.48 -18.24
C VAL A 118 -16.77 -7.21 -18.93
N LEU A 119 -16.00 -8.27 -19.22
CA LEU A 119 -14.74 -8.14 -19.96
C LEU A 119 -14.94 -7.70 -21.42
N LYS A 120 -16.07 -8.01 -22.05
CA LYS A 120 -16.40 -7.58 -23.41
C LYS A 120 -16.61 -6.06 -23.51
N PHE A 121 -17.13 -5.45 -22.44
CA PHE A 121 -17.33 -3.99 -22.35
C PHE A 121 -16.11 -3.22 -21.81
N ARG A 122 -14.99 -3.91 -21.52
CA ARG A 122 -13.74 -3.30 -21.03
C ARG A 122 -13.25 -2.06 -21.81
N PRO A 123 -13.28 -2.01 -23.16
CA PRO A 123 -12.82 -0.83 -23.90
C PRO A 123 -13.73 0.40 -23.75
N LEU A 124 -14.97 0.21 -23.28
CA LEU A 124 -15.93 1.29 -23.03
C LEU A 124 -15.87 1.82 -21.59
N LEU A 125 -15.11 1.15 -20.71
CA LEU A 125 -14.99 1.55 -19.31
C LEU A 125 -13.93 2.65 -19.11
N PRO A 126 -14.18 3.59 -18.17
CA PRO A 126 -13.21 4.59 -17.76
C PRO A 126 -11.84 4.00 -17.38
N PRO A 127 -10.72 4.71 -17.62
CA PRO A 127 -9.36 4.22 -17.36
C PRO A 127 -9.12 3.76 -15.91
N ALA A 128 -9.81 4.38 -14.95
CA ALA A 128 -9.74 4.03 -13.53
C ALA A 128 -10.32 2.63 -13.23
N ILE A 129 -11.39 2.24 -13.93
CA ILE A 129 -12.07 0.95 -13.75
C ILE A 129 -11.35 -0.13 -14.56
N ARG A 130 -10.84 0.23 -15.75
CA ARG A 130 -10.11 -0.70 -16.64
C ARG A 130 -8.87 -1.30 -15.98
N ARG A 131 -8.10 -0.51 -15.24
CA ARG A 131 -6.89 -0.95 -14.51
C ARG A 131 -7.19 -1.91 -13.35
N LYS A 132 -8.40 -1.85 -12.78
CA LYS A 132 -8.80 -2.63 -11.60
C LYS A 132 -9.48 -3.98 -11.93
N LEU A 133 -9.64 -4.30 -13.22
CA LEU A 133 -10.19 -5.56 -13.73
C LEU A 133 -9.12 -6.56 -14.22
N GLN A 134 -7.82 -6.26 -14.03
CA GLN A 134 -6.70 -7.21 -14.18
C GLN A 134 -6.60 -8.14 -12.97
#